data_AF-A0A7J8R8P9-F1
#
_entry.id   AF-A0A7J8R8P9-F1
#
_cell.length_a   1.000
_cell.length_b   1.000
_cell.length_c   1.000
_cell.angle_alpha   90.00
_cell.angle_beta   90.00
_cell.angle_gamma   90.00
#
_symmetry.space_group_name_H-M   'P 1'
#
loop_
_entity.id
_entity.type
_entity.pdbx_description
1 polymer ?
#
loop_
_entity_poly.entity_id
_entity_poly.type
_entity_poly.pdbx_seq_one_letter_code
_entity_poly.pdbx_strand_id
1 'polypeptide(L)'
;MATLIHRTLSHSHKTLHLRFFSQAALALDQSSSPSPLTDLEGFPKPDPKYAETILAIPRSTSGKNISAKERKVGRVPSIVFEQEDGQHGGNKRLISVQTNQIRKLVKHLGQSFFLSRLFDLEVRSEFGTGDLIEKVRVLPRMLHLHAGTDAPLNVTFIRAPSNALLKVDIPLVFRGEDVCPGIRKGCSVRHSEIVQCDNLLCTRNVASLFSGVLSAHTIVVSSFRLNETVKFLCPPDIIPPYIDVDLSELDGGQKLLVGDLKVHPALKFLRSKDEPVCKIMGARVSDQQRKK
;
A
#
# COMPACT_ATOMS: atom_id res chain seq x y z
N MET A 1 -55.39 -41.98 -60.19
CA MET A 1 -54.78 -40.99 -61.09
C MET A 1 -53.33 -40.82 -60.68
N ALA A 2 -52.46 -41.69 -61.20
CA ALA A 2 -51.03 -41.72 -60.93
C ALA A 2 -50.31 -40.99 -62.08
N THR A 3 -49.39 -40.09 -61.76
CA THR A 3 -48.53 -39.44 -62.75
C THR A 3 -47.07 -39.86 -62.54
N LEU A 4 -46.62 -40.71 -63.46
CA LEU A 4 -45.24 -41.07 -63.73
C LEU A 4 -44.51 -39.89 -64.36
N ILE A 5 -43.33 -39.53 -63.84
CA ILE A 5 -42.31 -38.80 -64.60
C ILE A 5 -40.97 -39.52 -64.40
N HIS A 6 -40.57 -40.27 -65.43
CA HIS A 6 -39.20 -40.72 -65.64
C HIS A 6 -38.31 -39.53 -65.98
N ARG A 7 -37.09 -39.48 -65.43
CA ARG A 7 -35.93 -38.92 -66.15
C ARG A 7 -34.62 -39.50 -65.65
N THR A 8 -33.76 -39.69 -66.62
CA THR A 8 -32.59 -40.58 -66.72
C THR A 8 -31.31 -40.01 -66.08
N LEU A 9 -30.45 -40.95 -65.64
CA LEU A 9 -29.08 -40.74 -65.19
C LEU A 9 -28.19 -40.05 -66.24
N SER A 10 -27.28 -39.18 -65.79
CA SER A 10 -26.02 -38.92 -66.48
C SER A 10 -24.88 -38.85 -65.47
N HIS A 11 -23.95 -39.77 -65.64
CA HIS A 11 -22.72 -39.94 -64.86
C HIS A 11 -21.71 -38.84 -65.25
N SER A 12 -21.10 -38.18 -64.27
CA SER A 12 -19.83 -37.49 -64.49
C SER A 12 -18.90 -37.79 -63.33
N HIS A 13 -17.97 -38.71 -63.58
CA HIS A 13 -16.86 -39.01 -62.70
C HIS A 13 -15.99 -37.76 -62.52
N LYS A 14 -15.82 -37.33 -61.27
CA LYS A 14 -14.71 -36.47 -60.87
C LYS A 14 -13.97 -37.13 -59.71
N THR A 15 -12.95 -37.90 -60.07
CA THR A 15 -11.87 -38.31 -59.17
C THR A 15 -11.03 -37.09 -58.81
N LEU A 16 -11.07 -36.66 -57.55
CA LEU A 16 -10.15 -35.66 -57.02
C LEU A 16 -9.55 -36.16 -55.69
N HIS A 17 -8.35 -36.73 -55.85
CA HIS A 17 -7.21 -36.78 -54.92
C HIS A 17 -7.45 -36.24 -53.50
N LEU A 18 -7.83 -37.13 -52.57
CA LEU A 18 -7.72 -36.87 -51.13
C LEU A 18 -6.23 -36.82 -50.77
N ARG A 19 -5.69 -35.63 -50.54
CA ARG A 19 -4.39 -35.46 -49.89
C ARG A 19 -4.52 -35.90 -48.45
N PHE A 20 -3.78 -36.94 -48.08
CA PHE A 20 -3.48 -37.30 -46.69
C PHE A 20 -2.75 -36.11 -46.06
N PHE A 21 -3.47 -35.28 -45.31
CA PHE A 21 -2.83 -34.38 -44.35
C PHE A 21 -2.46 -35.20 -43.12
N SER A 22 -1.15 -35.39 -42.92
CA SER A 22 -0.59 -35.89 -41.68
C SER A 22 -1.11 -35.03 -40.53
N GLN A 23 -1.79 -35.64 -39.57
CA GLN A 23 -2.08 -34.98 -38.29
C GLN A 23 -0.76 -34.80 -37.54
N ALA A 24 -0.06 -33.70 -37.78
CA ALA A 24 0.92 -33.20 -36.83
C ALA A 24 0.11 -32.68 -35.64
N ALA A 25 -0.06 -33.52 -34.63
CA ALA A 25 -0.61 -33.13 -33.35
C ALA A 25 0.33 -32.09 -32.72
N LEU A 26 -0.07 -30.83 -32.79
CA LEU A 26 0.46 -29.78 -31.93
C LEU A 26 0.09 -30.16 -30.49
N ALA A 27 1.02 -30.79 -29.80
CA ALA A 27 0.96 -30.94 -28.36
C ALA A 27 1.00 -29.53 -27.77
N LEU A 28 -0.17 -28.99 -27.41
CA LEU A 28 -0.26 -27.86 -26.50
C LEU A 28 0.29 -28.36 -25.16
N ASP A 29 1.50 -27.92 -24.84
CA ASP A 29 2.09 -28.05 -23.52
C ASP A 29 1.20 -27.28 -22.53
N GLN A 30 0.20 -27.98 -21.96
CA GLN A 30 -0.57 -27.50 -20.82
C GLN A 30 0.24 -27.72 -19.56
N SER A 31 1.32 -26.97 -19.41
CA SER A 31 2.04 -26.84 -18.14
C SER A 31 2.41 -25.39 -17.81
N SER A 32 1.62 -24.42 -18.26
CA SER A 32 1.62 -23.08 -17.66
C SER A 32 0.47 -22.97 -16.65
N SER A 33 0.65 -23.55 -15.46
CA SER A 33 0.05 -22.92 -14.28
C SER A 33 0.40 -21.43 -14.34
N PRO A 34 -0.53 -20.48 -14.14
CA PRO A 34 -0.14 -19.09 -14.01
C PRO A 34 0.77 -19.02 -12.79
N SER A 35 2.08 -19.00 -13.01
CA SER A 35 3.06 -18.71 -11.98
C SER A 35 2.63 -17.35 -11.40
N PRO A 36 2.21 -17.28 -10.13
CA PRO A 36 1.89 -15.99 -9.52
C PRO A 36 3.15 -15.17 -9.63
N LEU A 37 3.11 -14.06 -10.39
CA LEU A 37 4.21 -13.14 -10.71
C LEU A 37 5.42 -13.40 -9.81
N THR A 38 6.29 -14.28 -10.28
CA THR A 38 7.35 -14.88 -9.48
C THR A 38 8.26 -13.77 -8.99
N ASP A 39 8.13 -13.48 -7.69
CA ASP A 39 9.17 -12.95 -6.81
C ASP A 39 10.29 -12.18 -7.53
N LEU A 40 10.11 -10.87 -7.66
CA LEU A 40 11.15 -9.98 -8.18
C LEU A 40 12.41 -10.09 -7.30
N GLU A 41 13.46 -10.68 -7.86
CA GLU A 41 14.76 -10.84 -7.19
C GLU A 41 15.32 -9.47 -6.79
N GLY A 42 15.54 -9.26 -5.50
CA GLY A 42 16.18 -8.05 -4.96
C GLY A 42 15.28 -7.08 -4.18
N PHE A 43 13.96 -7.25 -4.21
CA PHE A 43 13.06 -6.44 -3.36
C PHE A 43 12.80 -7.11 -2.01
N PRO A 44 12.71 -6.33 -0.91
CA PRO A 44 12.37 -6.87 0.38
C PRO A 44 10.97 -7.49 0.34
N LYS A 45 10.86 -8.75 0.75
CA LYS A 45 9.57 -9.44 0.84
C LYS A 45 8.92 -9.15 2.19
N PRO A 46 7.58 -8.99 2.25
CA PRO A 46 6.89 -8.87 3.53
C PRO A 46 7.08 -10.14 4.35
N ASP A 47 7.50 -10.01 5.61
CA ASP A 47 7.77 -11.16 6.47
C ASP A 47 6.55 -12.10 6.54
N PRO A 48 6.72 -13.42 6.30
CA PRO A 48 5.62 -14.38 6.30
C PRO A 48 4.98 -14.52 7.69
N LYS A 49 5.74 -14.22 8.75
CA LYS A 49 5.29 -14.26 10.16
C LYS A 49 4.07 -13.38 10.44
N TYR A 50 3.91 -12.28 9.72
CA TYR A 50 2.81 -11.32 9.91
C TYR A 50 1.77 -11.37 8.78
N ALA A 51 1.79 -12.43 7.96
CA ALA A 51 0.74 -12.72 6.98
C ALA A 51 -0.49 -13.30 7.72
N GLU A 52 -1.10 -12.48 8.56
CA GLU A 52 -2.27 -12.86 9.36
C GLU A 52 -3.55 -12.38 8.69
N THR A 53 -4.60 -13.21 8.73
CA THR A 53 -5.94 -12.83 8.26
C THR A 53 -6.67 -12.02 9.32
N ILE A 54 -7.16 -10.84 8.96
CA ILE A 54 -7.91 -9.96 9.85
C ILE A 54 -9.35 -10.45 9.95
N LEU A 55 -9.81 -10.69 11.18
CA LEU A 55 -11.18 -11.12 11.44
C LEU A 55 -12.07 -9.90 11.68
N ALA A 56 -13.22 -9.88 11.00
CA ALA A 56 -14.20 -8.81 11.08
C ALA A 56 -15.63 -9.32 11.27
N ILE A 57 -16.46 -8.50 11.90
CA ILE A 57 -17.92 -8.69 12.03
C ILE A 57 -18.64 -7.55 11.31
N PRO A 58 -19.71 -7.81 10.54
CA PRO A 58 -20.47 -6.75 9.90
C PRO A 58 -21.23 -5.90 10.94
N ARG A 59 -21.35 -4.60 10.67
CA ARG A 59 -22.14 -3.67 11.49
C ARG A 59 -23.31 -3.11 10.71
N SER A 60 -24.44 -2.93 11.39
CA SER A 60 -25.64 -2.29 10.82
C SER A 60 -25.58 -0.76 10.84
N THR A 61 -25.01 -0.16 11.89
CA THR A 61 -25.12 1.28 12.12
C THR A 61 -23.77 1.93 12.44
N SER A 62 -23.56 3.15 11.94
CA SER A 62 -22.40 3.99 12.24
C SER A 62 -22.75 5.13 13.21
N GLY A 63 -21.75 5.74 13.84
CA GLY A 63 -21.95 6.90 14.71
C GLY A 63 -21.03 6.94 15.93
N LYS A 64 -20.96 8.11 16.60
CA LYS A 64 -20.06 8.35 17.74
C LYS A 64 -20.34 7.43 18.93
N ASN A 65 -21.61 7.33 19.32
CA ASN A 65 -22.02 6.54 20.50
C ASN A 65 -21.82 5.04 20.27
N ILE A 66 -22.13 4.56 19.06
CA ILE A 66 -21.97 3.15 18.68
C ILE A 66 -20.47 2.79 18.68
N SER A 67 -19.65 3.62 18.04
CA SER A 67 -18.20 3.46 18.00
C SER A 67 -17.59 3.43 19.41
N ALA A 68 -18.08 4.26 20.33
CA ALA A 68 -17.63 4.24 21.72
C ALA A 68 -18.03 2.95 22.44
N LYS A 69 -19.24 2.43 22.22
CA LYS A 69 -19.69 1.14 22.76
C LYS A 69 -18.83 -0.02 22.24
N GLU A 70 -18.48 -0.02 20.95
CA GLU A 70 -17.64 -1.07 20.37
C GLU A 70 -16.24 -1.09 20.97
N ARG A 71 -15.63 0.08 21.18
CA ARG A 71 -14.31 0.18 21.83
C ARG A 71 -14.34 -0.31 23.27
N LYS A 72 -15.43 -0.07 24.01
CA LYS A 72 -15.62 -0.62 25.36
C LYS A 72 -15.64 -2.16 25.38
N VAL A 73 -16.17 -2.77 24.32
CA VAL A 73 -16.20 -4.24 24.13
C VAL A 73 -14.86 -4.77 23.59
N GLY A 74 -13.87 -3.92 23.34
CA GLY A 74 -12.59 -4.33 22.77
C GLY A 74 -12.63 -4.55 21.26
N ARG A 75 -13.56 -3.92 20.54
CA ARG A 75 -13.63 -3.91 19.08
C ARG A 75 -13.29 -2.53 18.51
N VAL A 76 -12.65 -2.51 17.35
CA VAL A 76 -12.35 -1.27 16.63
C VAL A 76 -13.39 -1.10 15.52
N PRO A 77 -14.11 0.03 15.49
CA PRO A 77 -14.99 0.35 14.38
C PRO A 77 -14.16 0.55 13.11
N SER A 78 -14.55 -0.11 12.03
CA SER A 78 -13.85 -0.08 10.75
C SER A 78 -14.81 0.05 9.58
N ILE A 79 -14.27 0.41 8.41
CA ILE A 79 -15.03 0.60 7.18
C ILE A 79 -14.21 0.00 6.04
N VAL A 80 -14.87 -0.78 5.18
CA VAL A 80 -14.31 -1.24 3.90
C VAL A 80 -14.97 -0.42 2.79
N PHE A 81 -14.14 0.23 1.97
CA PHE A 81 -14.58 0.91 0.77
C PHE A 81 -14.45 -0.05 -0.42
N GLU A 82 -15.55 -0.22 -1.16
CA GLU A 82 -15.49 -0.81 -2.50
C GLU A 82 -14.96 0.24 -3.48
N GLN A 83 -14.07 -0.19 -4.37
CA GLN A 83 -13.34 0.70 -5.25
C GLN A 83 -13.96 0.72 -6.65
N GLU A 84 -14.26 1.92 -7.12
CA GLU A 84 -14.06 2.28 -8.53
C GLU A 84 -12.95 3.35 -8.64
N ASP A 85 -12.99 4.43 -7.83
CA ASP A 85 -12.04 5.56 -7.97
C ASP A 85 -11.38 6.12 -6.68
N GLY A 86 -11.35 5.37 -5.57
CA GLY A 86 -10.54 5.68 -4.38
C GLY A 86 -10.80 7.05 -3.67
N GLN A 87 -11.67 7.91 -4.20
CA GLN A 87 -12.02 9.23 -3.66
C GLN A 87 -13.52 9.49 -3.66
N HIS A 88 -14.26 9.01 -4.67
CA HIS A 88 -15.72 9.03 -4.65
C HIS A 88 -16.20 7.78 -3.92
N GLY A 89 -16.89 8.00 -2.81
CA GLY A 89 -17.39 6.94 -1.93
C GLY A 89 -18.39 6.05 -2.67
N GLY A 90 -17.89 4.92 -3.16
CA GLY A 90 -18.71 3.79 -3.58
C GLY A 90 -19.41 3.14 -2.39
N ASN A 91 -19.92 1.93 -2.60
CA ASN A 91 -20.54 1.14 -1.54
C ASN A 91 -19.56 0.98 -0.36
N LYS A 92 -20.02 1.42 0.82
CA LYS A 92 -19.28 1.32 2.07
C LYS A 92 -19.83 0.19 2.90
N ARG A 93 -18.98 -0.76 3.29
CA ARG A 93 -19.34 -1.83 4.21
C ARG A 93 -18.82 -1.50 5.60
N LEU A 94 -19.74 -1.40 6.56
CA LEU A 94 -19.38 -1.15 7.96
C LEU A 94 -18.99 -2.47 8.62
N ILE A 95 -17.83 -2.50 9.26
CA ILE A 95 -17.29 -3.69 9.93
C ILE A 95 -16.70 -3.33 11.31
N SER A 96 -16.57 -4.32 12.18
CA SER A 96 -15.84 -4.23 13.45
C SER A 96 -14.70 -5.23 13.41
N VAL A 97 -13.48 -4.79 13.74
CA VAL A 97 -12.32 -5.68 13.86
C VAL A 97 -11.91 -5.82 15.33
N GLN A 98 -11.13 -6.84 15.66
CA GLN A 98 -10.64 -7.02 17.04
C GLN A 98 -9.52 -6.04 17.38
N THR A 99 -9.61 -5.37 18.53
CA THR A 99 -8.60 -4.39 18.97
C THR A 99 -7.24 -5.04 19.19
N ASN A 100 -7.21 -6.22 19.82
CA ASN A 100 -5.97 -6.91 20.15
C ASN A 100 -5.19 -7.32 18.91
N GLN A 101 -5.88 -7.75 17.84
CA GLN A 101 -5.25 -8.15 16.58
C GLN A 101 -4.57 -6.94 15.92
N ILE A 102 -5.32 -5.86 15.69
CA ILE A 102 -4.79 -4.64 15.08
C ILE A 102 -3.66 -4.05 15.92
N ARG A 103 -3.80 -3.99 17.25
CA ARG A 103 -2.77 -3.46 18.13
C ARG A 103 -1.47 -4.26 18.06
N LYS A 104 -1.54 -5.60 17.95
CA LYS A 104 -0.36 -6.45 17.76
C LYS A 104 0.31 -6.15 16.43
N LEU A 105 -0.45 -6.13 15.33
CA LEU A 105 0.07 -5.85 13.99
C LEU A 105 0.78 -4.49 13.94
N VAL A 106 0.14 -3.44 14.46
CA VAL A 106 0.70 -2.08 14.47
C VAL A 106 1.95 -1.99 15.35
N LYS A 107 1.98 -2.68 16.50
CA LYS A 107 3.16 -2.67 17.39
C LYS A 107 4.36 -3.40 16.77
N HIS A 108 4.11 -4.50 16.04
CA HIS A 108 5.18 -5.31 15.45
C HIS A 108 5.68 -4.75 14.10
N LEU A 109 4.78 -4.29 13.24
CA LEU A 109 5.12 -3.76 11.92
C LEU A 109 5.46 -2.27 11.97
N GLY A 110 4.82 -1.51 12.86
CA GLY A 110 4.80 -0.05 12.81
C GLY A 110 3.62 0.48 11.98
N GLN A 111 3.29 1.76 12.17
CA GLN A 111 2.12 2.39 11.53
C GLN A 111 2.24 2.47 10.00
N SER A 112 3.39 2.91 9.48
CA SER A 112 3.60 3.09 8.03
C SER A 112 3.59 1.75 7.28
N PHE A 113 4.31 0.77 7.81
CA PHE A 113 4.36 -0.59 7.25
C PHE A 113 3.01 -1.32 7.33
N PHE A 114 2.18 -0.99 8.33
CA PHE A 114 0.82 -1.52 8.38
C PHE A 114 -0.05 -0.96 7.24
N LEU A 115 0.13 0.30 6.84
CA LEU A 115 -0.64 0.93 5.76
C LEU A 115 -0.18 0.50 4.35
N SER A 116 1.10 0.15 4.18
CA SER A 116 1.64 -0.30 2.89
C SER A 116 1.38 -1.79 2.60
N ARG A 117 0.97 -2.58 3.59
CA ARG A 117 0.83 -4.04 3.47
C ARG A 117 -0.60 -4.48 3.14
N LEU A 118 -0.73 -5.47 2.26
CA LEU A 118 -2.00 -6.14 1.98
C LEU A 118 -2.33 -7.18 3.04
N PHE A 119 -3.63 -7.26 3.37
CA PHE A 119 -4.18 -8.23 4.30
C PHE A 119 -5.40 -8.92 3.70
N ASP A 120 -5.62 -10.17 4.09
CA ASP A 120 -6.89 -10.84 3.86
C ASP A 120 -7.85 -10.50 5.01
N LEU A 121 -9.06 -10.07 4.67
CA LEU A 121 -10.13 -9.76 5.58
C LEU A 121 -11.21 -10.84 5.48
N GLU A 122 -11.51 -11.50 6.59
CA GLU A 122 -12.63 -12.43 6.71
C GLU A 122 -13.75 -11.81 7.53
N VAL A 123 -14.88 -11.55 6.87
CA VAL A 123 -16.10 -11.06 7.51
C VAL A 123 -16.95 -12.26 7.91
N ARG A 124 -17.09 -12.46 9.23
CA ARG A 124 -17.90 -13.53 9.84
C ARG A 124 -19.09 -12.95 10.58
N SER A 125 -20.13 -13.75 10.81
CA SER A 125 -21.27 -13.34 11.63
C SER A 125 -20.86 -13.05 13.08
N GLU A 126 -20.01 -13.91 13.65
CA GLU A 126 -19.49 -13.81 15.01
C GLU A 126 -18.02 -14.28 15.08
N PHE A 127 -17.30 -13.86 16.13
CA PHE A 127 -15.91 -14.28 16.33
C PHE A 127 -15.86 -15.73 16.83
N GLY A 128 -15.05 -16.58 16.18
CA GLY A 128 -14.88 -17.99 16.54
C GLY A 128 -15.72 -18.93 15.67
N THR A 129 -17.00 -19.07 16.00
CA THR A 129 -17.91 -20.11 15.44
C THR A 129 -18.85 -19.61 14.34
N GLY A 130 -18.74 -18.34 13.95
CA GLY A 130 -19.63 -17.75 12.93
C GLY A 130 -19.30 -18.21 11.51
N ASP A 131 -20.35 -18.33 10.69
CA ASP A 131 -20.23 -18.59 9.25
C ASP A 131 -19.42 -17.50 8.55
N LEU A 132 -18.63 -17.91 7.56
CA LEU A 132 -17.89 -17.00 6.69
C LEU A 132 -18.87 -16.35 5.71
N ILE A 133 -19.07 -15.03 5.84
CA ILE A 133 -19.93 -14.25 4.96
C ILE A 133 -19.15 -13.83 3.72
N GLU A 134 -17.95 -13.29 3.91
CA GLU A 134 -17.14 -12.77 2.82
C GLU A 134 -15.65 -12.85 3.14
N LYS A 135 -14.83 -13.21 2.14
CA LYS A 135 -13.38 -13.11 2.19
C LYS A 135 -12.90 -12.11 1.14
N VAL A 136 -12.17 -11.09 1.57
CA VAL A 136 -11.78 -9.95 0.74
C VAL A 136 -10.31 -9.59 0.97
N ARG A 137 -9.55 -9.38 -0.11
CA ARG A 137 -8.22 -8.78 -0.01
C ARG A 137 -8.34 -7.28 0.17
N VAL A 138 -7.70 -6.73 1.18
CA VAL A 138 -7.81 -5.31 1.56
C VAL A 138 -6.46 -4.65 1.80
N LEU A 139 -6.40 -3.36 1.50
CA LEU A 139 -5.30 -2.46 1.85
C LEU A 139 -5.76 -1.49 2.95
N PRO A 140 -5.06 -1.36 4.08
CA PRO A 140 -5.36 -0.34 5.07
C PRO A 140 -5.01 1.05 4.53
N ARG A 141 -5.99 1.95 4.48
CA ARG A 141 -5.81 3.32 3.97
C ARG A 141 -5.43 4.30 5.07
N MET A 142 -6.09 4.21 6.21
CA MET A 142 -5.91 5.14 7.32
C MET A 142 -6.09 4.42 8.65
N LEU A 143 -5.20 4.73 9.59
CA LEU A 143 -5.22 4.24 10.95
C LEU A 143 -5.23 5.44 11.90
N HIS A 144 -6.27 5.56 12.71
CA HIS A 144 -6.32 6.55 13.78
C HIS A 144 -5.96 5.88 15.10
N LEU A 145 -4.91 6.39 15.75
CA LEU A 145 -4.46 5.95 17.08
C LEU A 145 -4.84 7.00 18.13
N HIS A 146 -5.03 6.54 19.36
CA HIS A 146 -5.20 7.42 20.51
C HIS A 146 -3.83 7.99 20.94
N ALA A 147 -3.71 9.32 20.98
CA ALA A 147 -2.41 10.01 21.16
C ALA A 147 -1.61 9.64 22.42
N GLY A 148 -2.27 9.21 23.50
CA GLY A 148 -1.59 8.86 24.76
C GLY A 148 -1.44 7.36 25.02
N THR A 149 -2.22 6.49 24.35
CA THR A 149 -2.28 5.06 24.69
C THR A 149 -1.98 4.15 23.50
N ASP A 150 -1.82 4.73 22.31
CA ASP A 150 -1.65 4.04 21.02
C ASP A 150 -2.73 2.98 20.75
N ALA A 151 -3.90 3.15 21.36
CA ALA A 151 -5.04 2.28 21.12
C ALA A 151 -5.65 2.62 19.74
N PRO A 152 -5.90 1.63 18.87
CA PRO A 152 -6.51 1.87 17.58
C PRO A 152 -7.97 2.32 17.77
N LEU A 153 -8.28 3.54 17.29
CA LEU A 153 -9.60 4.14 17.39
C LEU A 153 -10.44 3.82 16.16
N ASN A 154 -9.85 3.80 14.98
CA ASN A 154 -10.51 3.55 13.70
C ASN A 154 -9.50 3.04 12.68
N VAL A 155 -9.93 2.09 11.86
CA VAL A 155 -9.16 1.61 10.70
C VAL A 155 -10.04 1.64 9.47
N THR A 156 -9.58 2.26 8.39
CA THR A 156 -10.25 2.21 7.09
C THR A 156 -9.49 1.30 6.14
N PHE A 157 -10.24 0.48 5.42
CA PHE A 157 -9.73 -0.47 4.45
C PHE A 157 -10.28 -0.13 3.07
N ILE A 158 -9.48 -0.35 2.03
CA ILE A 158 -9.89 -0.34 0.63
C ILE A 158 -9.81 -1.76 0.11
N ARG A 159 -10.82 -2.21 -0.64
CA ARG A 159 -10.78 -3.49 -1.36
C ARG A 159 -9.72 -3.44 -2.46
N ALA A 160 -8.85 -4.45 -2.51
CA ALA A 160 -7.71 -4.52 -3.40
C ALA A 160 -7.82 -5.72 -4.38
N PRO A 161 -8.64 -5.62 -5.44
CA PRO A 161 -8.66 -6.65 -6.49
C PRO A 161 -7.43 -6.52 -7.39
N SER A 162 -6.94 -7.62 -7.95
CA SER A 162 -5.68 -7.66 -8.73
C SER A 162 -5.63 -6.70 -9.94
N ASN A 163 -6.78 -6.31 -10.49
CA ASN A 163 -6.87 -5.42 -11.62
C ASN A 163 -6.95 -3.92 -11.25
N ALA A 164 -7.09 -3.56 -9.97
CA ALA A 164 -7.23 -2.17 -9.55
C ALA A 164 -5.88 -1.47 -9.36
N LEU A 165 -5.85 -0.17 -9.65
CA LEU A 165 -4.74 0.69 -9.29
C LEU A 165 -5.01 1.35 -7.93
N LEU A 166 -4.11 1.17 -6.98
CA LEU A 166 -4.21 1.68 -5.61
C LEU A 166 -3.23 2.82 -5.39
N LYS A 167 -3.69 3.84 -4.69
CA LYS A 167 -2.82 4.89 -4.14
C LYS A 167 -2.31 4.40 -2.78
N VAL A 168 -1.01 4.16 -2.68
CA VAL A 168 -0.37 3.56 -1.51
C VAL A 168 0.76 4.46 -1.02
N ASP A 169 0.83 4.64 0.29
CA ASP A 169 1.91 5.35 0.95
C ASP A 169 2.97 4.31 1.39
N ILE A 170 4.11 4.29 0.70
CA ILE A 170 5.16 3.28 0.92
C ILE A 170 6.28 3.87 1.76
N PRO A 171 6.68 3.24 2.88
CA PRO A 171 7.74 3.73 3.74
C PRO A 171 9.12 3.65 3.08
N LEU A 172 9.94 4.67 3.34
CA LEU A 172 11.35 4.73 2.97
C LEU A 172 12.24 4.27 4.12
N VAL A 173 13.28 3.51 3.79
CA VAL A 173 14.31 3.05 4.71
C VAL A 173 15.66 3.56 4.23
N PHE A 174 16.25 4.48 4.99
CA PHE A 174 17.55 5.04 4.68
C PHE A 174 18.68 4.08 5.10
N ARG A 175 19.61 3.83 4.18
CA ARG A 175 20.82 3.03 4.40
C ARG A 175 22.06 3.87 4.13
N GLY A 176 23.15 3.53 4.81
CA GLY A 176 24.45 4.18 4.58
C GLY A 176 24.61 5.56 5.22
N GLU A 177 23.78 5.92 6.20
CA GLU A 177 23.93 7.19 6.95
C GLU A 177 25.32 7.33 7.58
N ASP A 178 25.88 6.25 8.13
CA ASP A 178 27.19 6.28 8.80
C ASP A 178 28.38 6.49 7.84
N VAL A 179 28.25 6.03 6.59
CA VAL A 179 29.31 6.10 5.57
C VAL A 179 29.24 7.39 4.76
N CYS A 180 28.07 8.00 4.71
CA CYS A 180 27.76 9.20 3.94
C CYS A 180 28.78 10.34 4.22
N PRO A 181 29.51 10.82 3.20
CA PRO A 181 30.55 11.84 3.39
C PRO A 181 29.97 13.16 3.90
N GLY A 182 28.75 13.52 3.48
CA GLY A 182 28.05 14.71 3.98
C GLY A 182 27.82 14.65 5.48
N ILE A 183 27.32 13.52 6.01
CA ILE A 183 27.05 13.34 7.44
C ILE A 183 28.35 13.32 8.25
N ARG A 184 29.38 12.63 7.75
CA ARG A 184 30.71 12.60 8.38
C ARG A 184 31.37 13.98 8.48
N LYS A 185 31.05 14.90 7.56
CA LYS A 185 31.49 16.32 7.58
C LYS A 185 30.70 17.19 8.56
N GLY A 186 29.78 16.63 9.37
CA GLY A 186 28.95 17.37 10.33
C GLY A 186 27.65 17.93 9.75
N CYS A 187 27.20 17.42 8.60
CA CYS A 187 25.86 17.70 8.08
C CYS A 187 24.83 16.76 8.72
N SER A 188 23.56 17.16 8.67
CA SER A 188 22.43 16.33 9.08
C SER A 188 21.50 16.09 7.89
N VAL A 189 20.85 14.92 7.88
CA VAL A 189 19.81 14.61 6.90
C VAL A 189 18.57 15.41 7.27
N ARG A 190 18.14 16.27 6.34
CA ARG A 190 16.84 16.93 6.38
C ARG A 190 15.90 16.22 5.43
N HIS A 191 15.09 15.40 6.04
CA HIS A 191 13.83 14.87 5.58
C HIS A 191 12.91 16.02 5.13
N SER A 192 12.45 16.01 3.88
CA SER A 192 11.45 16.98 3.45
C SER A 192 10.07 16.48 3.85
N GLU A 193 9.49 17.09 4.89
CA GLU A 193 8.08 16.87 5.22
C GLU A 193 7.21 17.44 4.09
N ILE A 194 6.60 16.54 3.32
CA ILE A 194 5.61 16.90 2.30
C ILE A 194 4.26 17.07 3.00
N VAL A 195 4.01 18.26 3.57
CA VAL A 195 2.69 18.61 4.10
C VAL A 195 1.74 18.85 2.94
N GLN A 196 1.03 17.81 2.52
CA GLN A 196 -0.07 17.93 1.56
C GLN A 196 -1.33 18.37 2.32
N CYS A 197 -1.57 19.69 2.41
CA CYS A 197 -2.82 20.22 2.93
C CYS A 197 -3.93 20.08 1.85
N ASP A 198 -4.77 19.05 1.94
CA ASP A 198 -5.93 18.85 1.04
C ASP A 198 -7.15 19.77 1.39
N ASN A 199 -6.97 20.78 2.27
CA ASN A 199 -8.04 21.69 2.69
C ASN A 199 -7.58 23.16 2.75
N LEU A 200 -8.39 24.08 2.21
CA LEU A 200 -8.14 25.54 2.16
C LEU A 200 -7.97 26.24 3.53
N LEU A 201 -8.27 25.56 4.64
CA LEU A 201 -8.14 26.08 6.02
C LEU A 201 -6.77 25.80 6.68
N CYS A 202 -5.95 24.94 6.07
CA CYS A 202 -4.67 24.49 6.62
C CYS A 202 -3.57 25.57 6.49
N THR A 203 -3.70 26.50 5.55
CA THR A 203 -2.68 27.51 5.24
C THR A 203 -2.50 28.60 6.29
N ARG A 204 -3.45 28.79 7.23
CA ARG A 204 -3.32 29.83 8.28
C ARG A 204 -2.70 29.36 9.59
N ASN A 205 -2.72 28.06 9.91
CA ASN A 205 -2.26 27.57 11.22
C ASN A 205 -1.02 26.67 11.19
N VAL A 206 -0.57 26.19 10.03
CA VAL A 206 0.68 25.40 9.97
C VAL A 206 1.92 26.30 9.98
N ALA A 207 1.82 27.53 9.45
CA ALA A 207 2.91 28.51 9.49
C ALA A 207 3.22 29.04 10.90
N SER A 208 2.25 29.03 11.82
CA SER A 208 2.43 29.52 13.20
C SER A 208 3.01 28.47 14.16
N LEU A 209 2.93 27.18 13.82
CA LEU A 209 3.49 26.09 14.64
C LEU A 209 5.01 25.94 14.52
N PHE A 210 5.62 26.42 13.43
CA PHE A 210 7.07 26.34 13.21
C PHE A 210 7.83 27.64 13.50
N SER A 211 7.15 28.73 13.87
CA SER A 211 7.78 30.03 14.13
C SER A 211 7.85 30.42 15.61
N GLY A 212 7.28 29.64 16.54
CA GLY A 212 7.15 30.13 17.92
C GLY A 212 6.99 29.05 18.99
N VAL A 213 8.04 28.27 19.27
CA VAL A 213 8.22 27.68 20.60
C VAL A 213 9.68 27.84 21.02
N LEU A 214 10.03 29.06 21.44
CA LEU A 214 11.10 29.30 22.39
C LEU A 214 10.52 29.03 23.78
N SER A 215 10.48 27.78 24.20
CA SER A 215 10.42 27.46 25.63
C SER A 215 11.29 26.27 25.89
N ALA A 216 12.32 26.52 26.69
CA ALA A 216 13.31 25.57 27.14
C ALA A 216 12.67 24.55 28.09
N HIS A 217 11.95 23.58 27.54
CA HIS A 217 11.91 22.24 28.08
C HIS A 217 12.41 21.34 26.98
N THR A 218 13.60 20.78 27.20
CA THR A 218 14.15 19.71 26.38
C THR A 218 13.18 18.54 26.45
N ILE A 219 12.18 18.54 25.58
CA ILE A 219 11.50 17.32 25.20
C ILE A 219 12.61 16.53 24.53
N VAL A 220 13.12 15.54 25.26
CA VAL A 220 13.82 14.41 24.66
C VAL A 220 12.77 13.77 23.76
N VAL A 221 12.63 14.27 22.53
CA VAL A 221 11.98 13.55 21.46
C VAL A 221 12.96 12.44 21.15
N SER A 222 12.88 11.39 21.96
CA SER A 222 13.58 10.13 21.78
C SER A 222 13.26 9.64 20.38
N SER A 223 14.18 9.89 19.44
CA SER A 223 14.24 9.35 18.08
C SER A 223 12.86 9.02 17.49
N PHE A 224 12.01 10.04 17.32
CA PHE A 224 10.85 9.89 16.45
C PHE A 224 11.41 9.88 15.02
N ARG A 225 11.75 8.68 14.52
CA ARG A 225 11.94 8.50 13.08
C ARG A 225 10.59 8.83 12.47
N LEU A 226 10.46 10.04 11.91
CA LEU A 226 9.37 10.37 11.02
C LEU A 226 9.42 9.31 9.93
N ASN A 227 8.46 8.40 9.92
CA ASN A 227 8.37 7.36 8.90
C ASN A 227 8.03 8.09 7.60
N GLU A 228 9.05 8.38 6.81
CA GLU A 228 8.86 9.01 5.52
C GLU A 228 8.16 8.03 4.60
N THR A 229 7.07 8.48 3.98
CA THR A 229 6.29 7.68 3.04
C THR A 229 6.15 8.45 1.74
N VAL A 230 6.32 7.77 0.62
CA VAL A 230 6.07 8.34 -0.72
C VAL A 230 4.81 7.72 -1.29
N LYS A 231 4.00 8.54 -1.96
CA LYS A 231 2.72 8.11 -2.55
C LYS A 231 2.92 7.54 -3.95
N PHE A 232 2.54 6.29 -4.14
CA PHE A 232 2.60 5.58 -5.42
C PHE A 232 1.21 5.19 -5.89
N LEU A 233 1.04 5.13 -7.21
CA LEU A 233 -0.08 4.49 -7.87
C LEU A 233 0.40 3.15 -8.45
N CYS A 234 -0.10 2.05 -7.92
CA CYS A 234 0.37 0.71 -8.29
C CYS A 234 -0.72 -0.36 -8.16
N PRO A 235 -0.61 -1.46 -8.94
CA PRO A 235 -1.45 -2.63 -8.73
C PRO A 235 -1.10 -3.32 -7.40
N PRO A 236 -2.06 -3.97 -6.72
CA PRO A 236 -1.84 -4.57 -5.41
C PRO A 236 -0.77 -5.66 -5.42
N ASP A 237 -0.63 -6.42 -6.50
CA ASP A 237 0.28 -7.57 -6.56
C ASP A 237 1.78 -7.17 -6.54
N ILE A 238 2.11 -5.89 -6.77
CA ILE A 238 3.49 -5.39 -6.86
C ILE A 238 3.76 -4.29 -5.80
N ILE A 239 3.04 -4.28 -4.68
CA ILE A 239 3.30 -3.30 -3.61
C ILE A 239 4.51 -3.77 -2.77
N PRO A 240 5.66 -3.06 -2.81
CA PRO A 240 6.77 -3.38 -1.93
C PRO A 240 6.45 -2.97 -0.47
N PRO A 241 6.95 -3.73 0.53
CA PRO A 241 6.74 -3.39 1.93
C PRO A 241 7.46 -2.10 2.33
N TYR A 242 8.65 -1.85 1.77
CA TYR A 242 9.43 -0.63 1.93
C TYR A 242 10.39 -0.43 0.74
N ILE A 243 10.92 0.78 0.62
CA ILE A 243 11.92 1.16 -0.40
C ILE A 243 13.21 1.52 0.31
N ASP A 244 14.32 0.89 -0.08
CA ASP A 244 15.65 1.24 0.41
C ASP A 244 16.18 2.47 -0.33
N VAL A 245 16.68 3.43 0.44
CA VAL A 245 17.26 4.68 -0.04
C VAL A 245 18.72 4.74 0.39
N ASP A 246 19.63 4.67 -0.59
CA ASP A 246 21.06 4.69 -0.33
C ASP A 246 21.57 6.13 -0.22
N LEU A 247 22.14 6.48 0.94
CA LEU A 247 22.73 7.81 1.19
C LEU A 247 24.27 7.82 1.09
N SER A 248 24.89 6.67 0.85
CA SER A 248 26.34 6.47 0.93
C SER A 248 27.16 7.42 0.04
N GLU A 249 26.62 7.81 -1.11
CA GLU A 249 27.32 8.61 -2.12
C GLU A 249 27.00 10.12 -2.02
N LEU A 250 26.08 10.52 -1.14
CA LEU A 250 25.62 11.89 -1.08
C LEU A 250 26.57 12.80 -0.29
N ASP A 251 26.90 13.94 -0.87
CA ASP A 251 27.70 14.99 -0.26
C ASP A 251 26.85 16.12 0.36
N GLY A 252 27.49 16.94 1.19
CA GLY A 252 26.83 18.09 1.82
C GLY A 252 26.23 19.05 0.80
N GLY A 253 24.94 19.37 0.96
CA GLY A 253 24.20 20.28 0.08
C GLY A 253 23.43 19.59 -1.06
N GLN A 254 23.73 18.33 -1.36
CA GLN A 254 23.02 17.54 -2.36
C GLN A 254 21.62 17.12 -1.87
N LYS A 255 20.71 16.94 -2.83
CA LYS A 255 19.33 16.52 -2.62
C LYS A 255 19.11 15.23 -3.39
N LEU A 256 18.41 14.28 -2.79
CA LEU A 256 17.89 13.11 -3.48
C LEU A 256 16.47 13.42 -3.95
N LEU A 257 16.17 13.18 -5.21
CA LEU A 257 14.85 13.41 -5.79
C LEU A 257 14.00 12.14 -5.76
N VAL A 258 12.68 12.29 -5.88
CA VAL A 258 11.74 11.17 -5.98
C VAL A 258 12.05 10.30 -7.21
N GLY A 259 12.50 10.91 -8.31
CA GLY A 259 12.89 10.20 -9.52
C GLY A 259 14.12 9.31 -9.39
N ASP A 260 14.97 9.55 -8.39
CA ASP A 260 16.23 8.80 -8.17
C ASP A 260 16.01 7.52 -7.33
N LEU A 261 14.79 7.31 -6.84
CA LEU A 261 14.45 6.14 -6.04
C LEU A 261 14.49 4.85 -6.88
N LYS A 262 15.12 3.81 -6.32
CA LYS A 262 15.17 2.46 -6.91
C LYS A 262 13.81 1.79 -6.80
N VAL A 263 12.93 2.04 -7.76
CA VAL A 263 11.55 1.51 -7.79
C VAL A 263 11.28 0.73 -9.08
N HIS A 264 10.36 -0.24 -9.00
CA HIS A 264 9.93 -1.01 -10.16
C HIS A 264 9.19 -0.12 -11.18
N PRO A 265 9.37 -0.29 -12.50
CA PRO A 265 8.74 0.57 -13.53
C PRO A 265 7.21 0.58 -13.51
N ALA A 266 6.58 -0.42 -12.89
CA ALA A 266 5.12 -0.47 -12.71
C ALA A 266 4.60 0.54 -11.67
N LEU A 267 5.46 1.04 -10.77
CA LEU A 267 5.10 2.02 -9.75
C LEU A 267 5.08 3.42 -10.38
N LYS A 268 3.89 4.01 -10.49
CA LYS A 268 3.75 5.38 -10.99
C LYS A 268 3.78 6.35 -9.81
N PHE A 269 4.68 7.33 -9.87
CA PHE A 269 4.69 8.40 -8.89
C PHE A 269 3.42 9.24 -9.02
N LEU A 270 2.76 9.53 -7.88
CA LEU A 270 1.65 10.47 -7.85
C LEU A 270 2.15 11.93 -7.94
N ARG A 271 3.40 12.15 -7.54
CA ARG A 271 4.07 13.44 -7.48
C ARG A 271 5.03 13.64 -8.66
N SER A 272 5.50 14.87 -8.83
CA SER A 272 6.54 15.16 -9.83
C SER A 272 7.86 14.51 -9.41
N LYS A 273 8.63 14.08 -10.42
CA LYS A 273 9.92 13.40 -10.20
C LYS A 273 10.98 14.32 -9.61
N ASP A 274 10.82 15.63 -9.78
CA ASP A 274 11.77 16.67 -9.36
C ASP A 274 11.59 17.10 -7.89
N GLU A 275 10.62 16.55 -7.18
CA GLU A 275 10.45 16.81 -5.75
C GLU A 275 11.61 16.15 -4.96
N PRO A 276 12.27 16.88 -4.04
CA PRO A 276 13.27 16.28 -3.16
C PRO A 276 12.61 15.40 -2.11
N VAL A 277 13.25 14.28 -1.78
CA VAL A 277 12.88 13.35 -0.70
C VAL A 277 13.69 13.65 0.55
N CYS A 278 15.01 13.78 0.39
CA CYS A 278 15.91 14.13 1.48
C CYS A 278 17.01 15.06 0.99
N LYS A 279 17.47 15.95 1.87
CA LYS A 279 18.59 16.85 1.60
C LYS A 279 19.62 16.77 2.72
N ILE A 280 20.89 16.67 2.36
CA ILE A 280 21.98 16.77 3.34
C ILE A 280 22.31 18.24 3.54
N MET A 281 22.18 18.74 4.77
CA MET A 281 22.46 20.14 5.10
C MET A 281 23.44 20.26 6.25
N GLY A 282 24.43 21.15 6.12
CA GLY A 282 25.32 21.51 7.22
C GLY A 282 24.56 22.08 8.41
N ALA A 283 25.05 21.80 9.63
CA ALA A 283 24.55 22.48 10.82
C ALA A 283 24.72 24.01 10.68
N ARG A 284 23.72 24.79 11.10
CA ARG A 284 23.84 26.25 11.12
C ARG A 284 24.87 26.63 12.20
N VAL A 285 25.75 27.58 11.88
CA VAL A 285 26.86 28.07 12.73
C VAL A 285 26.42 28.52 14.13
N SER A 286 25.12 28.76 14.37
CA SER A 286 24.56 29.18 15.65
C SER A 286 24.65 28.12 16.78
N ASP A 287 24.76 26.82 16.46
CA ASP A 287 24.79 25.77 17.49
C ASP A 287 26.20 25.44 18.01
N GLN A 288 27.26 25.99 17.39
CA GLN A 288 28.65 25.71 17.80
C GLN A 288 29.16 26.62 18.93
N GLN A 289 28.45 27.70 19.29
CA GLN A 289 28.94 28.65 20.30
C GLN A 289 28.68 28.26 21.76
N ARG A 290 28.05 27.12 22.07
CA ARG A 290 27.76 26.69 23.45
C ARG A 290 28.72 25.66 24.06
N LYS A 291 29.85 25.38 23.40
CA LYS A 291 30.92 24.56 23.98
C LYS A 291 32.22 25.37 24.05
N LYS A 292 32.31 26.25 25.04
CA LYS A 292 33.56 26.70 25.64
C LYS A 292 33.37 26.77 27.14
#